data_AF-A0A9E6VBD9-F1
#
_entry.id   AF-A0A9E6VBD9-F1
#
_cell.length_a   1.000
_cell.length_b   1.000
_cell.length_c   1.000
_cell.angle_alpha   90.00
_cell.angle_beta   90.00
_cell.angle_gamma   90.00
#
_symmetry.space_group_name_H-M   'P 1'
#
loop_
_entity.id
_entity.type
_entity.pdbx_description
1 polymer ?
#
loop_
_entity_poly.entity_id
_entity_poly.type
_entity_poly.pdbx_seq_one_letter_code
_entity_poly.pdbx_strand_id
1 'polypeptide(L)'
;PATLPGDIMGHEMMGEVVEVGSGVIGALRTGDRIVVPFTIICGECDQCKRKNFSVCERTNRNKNIADKAFGHTTAGLFGYTHLTGGYPGGQAEYVRVPFADATHIKVPVGLSDEQVLFLGDILPTGWQAAV
;
A
#
# COMPACT_ATOMS: atom_id res chain seq x y z
N PRO A 1 5.94 8.04 16.65
CA PRO A 1 5.42 6.70 16.29
C PRO A 1 3.89 6.59 16.24
N ALA A 2 3.13 7.60 16.70
CA ALA A 2 1.66 7.60 16.67
C ALA A 2 1.10 8.27 15.40
N THR A 3 -0.22 8.33 15.28
CA THR A 3 -0.94 9.26 14.39
C THR A 3 -0.93 10.67 14.99
N LEU A 4 -1.10 11.68 14.14
CA LEU A 4 -1.14 13.09 14.50
C LEU A 4 -2.48 13.74 14.09
N PRO A 5 -2.91 14.82 14.77
CA PRO A 5 -4.05 15.60 14.32
C PRO A 5 -3.88 16.06 12.87
N GLY A 6 -4.89 15.79 12.03
CA GLY A 6 -4.87 16.11 10.60
C GLY A 6 -4.39 15.00 9.68
N ASP A 7 -3.93 13.86 10.22
CA ASP A 7 -3.63 12.68 9.39
C ASP A 7 -4.90 12.14 8.74
N ILE A 8 -4.79 11.82 7.44
CA ILE A 8 -5.84 11.12 6.68
C ILE A 8 -5.70 9.63 6.94
N MET A 9 -6.76 8.99 7.44
CA MET A 9 -6.75 7.60 7.88
C MET A 9 -7.13 6.61 6.77
N GLY A 10 -6.97 5.32 7.06
CA GLY A 10 -7.48 4.22 6.25
C GLY A 10 -6.49 3.68 5.21
N HIS A 11 -6.49 2.36 5.05
CA HIS A 11 -5.57 1.63 4.17
C HIS A 11 -6.22 0.46 3.43
N GLU A 12 -7.54 0.38 3.50
CA GLU A 12 -8.35 -0.57 2.75
C GLU A 12 -9.07 0.21 1.67
N MET A 13 -8.53 0.19 0.46
CA MET A 13 -9.06 1.00 -0.63
C MET A 13 -8.96 0.29 -1.97
N MET A 14 -9.98 0.56 -2.75
CA MET A 14 -10.01 0.33 -4.18
C MET A 14 -10.50 1.62 -4.84
N GLY A 15 -10.15 1.84 -6.10
CA GLY A 15 -10.57 3.04 -6.82
C GLY A 15 -10.29 2.97 -8.31
N GLU A 16 -10.62 4.07 -8.99
CA GLU A 16 -10.23 4.31 -10.37
C GLU A 16 -8.96 5.17 -10.42
N VAL A 17 -8.04 4.83 -11.31
CA VAL A 17 -6.86 5.64 -11.57
C VAL A 17 -7.29 6.91 -12.30
N VAL A 18 -7.09 8.07 -11.69
CA VAL A 18 -7.41 9.37 -12.31
C VAL A 18 -6.18 10.02 -12.96
N GLU A 19 -4.98 9.76 -12.44
CA GLU A 19 -3.72 10.31 -12.94
C GLU A 19 -2.59 9.28 -12.77
N VAL A 20 -1.66 9.26 -13.73
CA VAL A 20 -0.47 8.41 -13.71
C VAL A 20 0.77 9.28 -13.87
N GLY A 21 1.74 9.12 -12.95
CA GLY A 21 3.01 9.84 -13.00
C GLY A 21 3.90 9.39 -14.15
N SER A 22 4.74 10.29 -14.67
CA SER A 22 5.64 10.02 -15.82
C SER A 22 6.69 8.93 -15.58
N GLY A 23 6.95 8.58 -14.32
CA GLY A 23 7.86 7.49 -13.94
C GLY A 23 7.22 6.10 -13.96
N VAL A 24 5.91 6.00 -14.21
CA VAL A 24 5.20 4.72 -14.34
C VAL A 24 5.49 4.16 -15.73
N ILE A 25 6.10 2.97 -15.77
CA ILE A 25 6.52 2.28 -17.00
C ILE A 25 5.65 1.06 -17.31
N GLY A 26 4.87 0.59 -16.35
CA GLY A 26 4.03 -0.59 -16.49
C GLY A 26 2.73 -0.34 -17.26
N ALA A 27 1.74 -1.20 -17.02
CA ALA A 27 0.48 -1.20 -17.75
C ALA A 27 -0.61 -0.30 -17.13
N LEU A 28 -0.32 0.42 -16.03
CA LEU A 28 -1.31 1.26 -15.34
C LEU A 28 -1.69 2.50 -16.17
N ARG A 29 -2.98 2.76 -16.34
CA ARG A 29 -3.53 3.85 -17.14
C ARG A 29 -4.69 4.52 -16.40
N THR A 30 -4.95 5.79 -16.70
CA THR A 30 -6.19 6.46 -16.27
C THR A 30 -7.41 5.65 -16.71
N GLY A 31 -8.39 5.49 -15.82
CA GLY A 31 -9.59 4.67 -16.02
C GLY A 31 -9.44 3.22 -15.55
N ASP A 32 -8.23 2.74 -15.23
CA ASP A 32 -8.08 1.41 -14.63
C ASP A 32 -8.73 1.38 -13.24
N ARG A 33 -9.57 0.36 -13.00
CA ARG A 33 -10.01 0.01 -11.63
C ARG A 33 -8.91 -0.81 -10.95
N ILE A 34 -8.53 -0.41 -9.74
CA ILE A 34 -7.47 -1.06 -8.97
C ILE A 34 -7.86 -1.27 -7.51
N VAL A 35 -7.34 -2.35 -6.92
CA VAL A 35 -7.21 -2.50 -5.47
C VAL A 35 -5.79 -2.08 -5.09
N VAL A 36 -5.64 -1.38 -3.97
CA VAL A 36 -4.34 -1.01 -3.42
C VAL A 36 -4.15 -1.76 -2.10
N PRO A 37 -3.18 -2.69 -2.03
CA PRO A 37 -2.78 -3.31 -0.78
C PRO A 37 -2.40 -2.26 0.27
N PHE A 38 -2.73 -2.52 1.54
CA PHE A 38 -2.43 -1.61 2.64
C PHE A 38 -0.92 -1.33 2.81
N THR A 39 -0.09 -2.27 2.33
CA THR A 39 1.37 -2.24 2.34
C THR A 39 1.93 -1.61 1.07
N ILE A 40 2.77 -0.59 1.21
CA ILE A 40 3.50 0.04 0.10
C ILE A 40 4.77 -0.76 -0.16
N ILE A 41 5.01 -1.15 -1.41
CA ILE A 41 6.20 -1.92 -1.79
C ILE A 41 6.98 -1.28 -2.94
N CYS A 42 8.31 -1.41 -2.92
CA CYS A 42 9.16 -0.86 -3.98
C CYS A 42 9.40 -1.84 -5.14
N GLY A 43 9.09 -3.14 -4.97
CA GLY A 43 9.35 -4.18 -5.98
C GLY A 43 10.82 -4.58 -6.15
N GLU A 44 11.77 -3.82 -5.62
CA GLU A 44 13.20 -3.97 -5.99
C GLU A 44 14.15 -4.36 -4.86
N CYS A 45 13.81 -4.08 -3.59
CA CYS A 45 14.66 -4.45 -2.45
C CYS A 45 14.68 -5.97 -2.24
N ASP A 46 15.64 -6.47 -1.47
CA ASP A 46 15.83 -7.90 -1.28
C ASP A 46 14.60 -8.55 -0.63
N GLN A 47 13.94 -7.84 0.30
CA GLN A 47 12.68 -8.31 0.88
C GLN A 47 11.55 -8.39 -0.15
N CYS A 48 11.38 -7.38 -1.01
CA CYS A 48 10.40 -7.43 -2.10
C CYS A 48 10.68 -8.57 -3.07
N LYS A 49 11.95 -8.81 -3.46
CA LYS A 49 12.35 -9.92 -4.33
C LYS A 49 12.06 -11.29 -3.70
N ARG A 50 12.20 -11.38 -2.37
CA ARG A 50 11.85 -12.57 -1.57
C ARG A 50 10.35 -12.65 -1.25
N LYS A 51 9.53 -11.70 -1.71
CA LYS A 51 8.08 -11.57 -1.43
C LYS A 51 7.74 -11.31 0.04
N ASN A 52 8.70 -10.85 0.83
CA ASN A 52 8.51 -10.38 2.19
C ASN A 52 8.04 -8.92 2.20
N PHE A 53 6.85 -8.70 1.64
CA PHE A 53 6.35 -7.35 1.34
C PHE A 53 6.14 -6.47 2.58
N SER A 54 5.77 -7.06 3.72
CA SER A 54 5.56 -6.35 5.00
C SER A 54 6.81 -5.67 5.56
N VAL A 55 8.00 -6.06 5.09
CA VAL A 55 9.30 -5.51 5.52
C VAL A 55 10.07 -4.89 4.35
N CYS A 56 9.36 -4.29 3.39
CA CYS A 56 10.00 -3.53 2.32
C CYS A 56 10.96 -2.46 2.86
N GLU A 57 12.20 -2.50 2.39
CA GLU A 57 13.30 -1.71 2.97
C GLU A 57 13.37 -0.25 2.49
N ARG A 58 12.55 0.13 1.51
CA ARG A 58 12.64 1.44 0.83
C ARG A 58 11.44 2.35 1.04
N THR A 59 10.33 1.83 1.55
CA THR A 59 9.04 2.52 1.54
C THR A 59 8.71 3.18 2.88
N ASN A 60 9.31 2.76 3.99
CA ASN A 60 9.11 3.44 5.26
C ASN A 60 10.04 4.67 5.36
N ARG A 61 9.46 5.87 5.17
CA ARG A 61 10.14 7.17 5.31
C ARG A 61 10.77 7.40 6.67
N ASN A 62 10.26 6.72 7.70
CA ASN A 62 10.68 6.81 9.09
C ASN A 62 11.30 5.49 9.57
N LYS A 63 12.02 4.77 8.68
CA LYS A 63 12.59 3.45 8.97
C LYS A 63 13.39 3.40 10.28
N ASN A 64 14.08 4.48 10.63
CA ASN A 64 14.88 4.58 11.85
C ASN A 64 14.05 4.45 13.14
N ILE A 65 12.76 4.83 13.11
CA ILE A 65 11.84 4.62 14.24
C ILE A 65 11.45 3.15 14.32
N ALA A 66 11.12 2.53 13.18
CA ALA A 66 10.81 1.10 13.10
C ALA A 66 12.01 0.23 13.52
N ASP A 67 13.21 0.55 13.03
CA ASP A 67 14.47 -0.14 13.36
C ASP A 67 14.69 -0.16 14.89
N LYS A 68 14.41 0.96 15.58
CA LYS A 68 14.52 1.04 17.05
C LYS A 68 13.44 0.23 17.78
N ALA A 69 12.24 0.12 17.21
CA ALA A 69 11.12 -0.57 17.84
C ALA A 69 11.15 -2.09 17.63
N PHE A 70 11.57 -2.53 16.44
CA PHE A 70 11.46 -3.93 16.01
C PHE A 70 12.82 -4.59 15.71
N GLY A 71 13.92 -3.83 15.73
CA GLY A 71 15.24 -4.33 15.31
C GLY A 71 15.42 -4.41 13.79
N HIS A 72 14.38 -4.06 13.03
CA HIS A 72 14.38 -3.99 11.57
C HIS A 72 13.33 -2.99 11.09
N THR A 73 13.39 -2.65 9.80
CA THR A 73 12.41 -1.76 9.20
C THR A 73 11.11 -2.50 8.88
N THR A 74 10.05 -1.74 8.65
CA THR A 74 8.79 -2.23 8.07
C THR A 74 8.62 -1.62 6.69
N ALA A 75 7.68 -2.14 5.92
CA ALA A 75 7.15 -1.40 4.78
C ALA A 75 6.46 -0.10 5.23
N GLY A 76 6.20 0.77 4.25
CA GLY A 76 5.36 1.94 4.47
C GLY A 76 3.89 1.49 4.46
N LEU A 77 3.06 2.05 5.33
CA LEU A 77 1.62 1.75 5.35
C LEU A 77 0.81 3.03 5.12
N PHE A 78 -0.25 2.93 4.32
CA PHE A 78 -1.21 4.04 4.13
C PHE A 78 -1.99 4.32 5.41
N GLY A 79 -2.35 5.59 5.65
CA GLY A 79 -3.32 5.99 6.67
C GLY A 79 -3.10 5.41 8.07
N TYR A 80 -1.84 5.16 8.42
CA TYR A 80 -1.41 4.54 9.66
C TYR A 80 -0.37 5.41 10.36
N THR A 81 0.14 4.92 11.48
CA THR A 81 1.01 5.72 12.33
C THR A 81 2.31 6.18 11.64
N HIS A 82 2.93 7.23 12.17
CA HIS A 82 4.24 7.68 11.70
C HIS A 82 5.37 6.65 11.92
N LEU A 83 5.15 5.58 12.70
CA LEU A 83 6.10 4.45 12.81
C LEU A 83 6.32 3.78 11.44
N THR A 84 5.29 3.75 10.60
CA THR A 84 5.27 3.09 9.28
C THR A 84 5.29 4.11 8.14
N GLY A 85 5.94 5.24 8.36
CA GLY A 85 6.24 6.24 7.31
C GLY A 85 5.25 7.40 7.19
N GLY A 86 4.12 7.38 7.91
CA GLY A 86 3.17 8.51 7.96
C GLY A 86 2.62 8.88 6.57
N TYR A 87 2.17 7.87 5.81
CA TYR A 87 1.54 8.11 4.52
C TYR A 87 0.07 8.49 4.72
N PRO A 88 -0.46 9.48 3.97
CA PRO A 88 -1.90 9.73 3.93
C PRO A 88 -2.67 8.48 3.47
N GLY A 89 -3.82 8.24 4.10
CA GLY A 89 -4.69 7.11 3.83
C GLY A 89 -5.74 7.33 2.76
N GLY A 90 -6.57 6.29 2.56
CA GLY A 90 -7.62 6.21 1.55
C GLY A 90 -9.03 6.57 2.01
N GLN A 91 -9.25 6.93 3.27
CA GLN A 91 -10.54 7.51 3.71
C GLN A 91 -10.62 8.99 3.28
N ALA A 92 -10.58 9.19 1.96
CA ALA A 92 -10.55 10.46 1.27
C ALA A 92 -11.05 10.28 -0.17
N GLU A 93 -11.35 11.38 -0.85
CA GLU A 93 -11.77 11.34 -2.27
C GLU A 93 -10.62 10.94 -3.22
N TYR A 94 -9.38 11.21 -2.83
CA TYR A 94 -8.18 10.88 -3.60
C TYR A 94 -7.06 10.38 -2.69
N VAL A 95 -6.29 9.43 -3.17
CA VAL A 95 -5.08 8.92 -2.49
C VAL A 95 -3.93 8.81 -3.47
N ARG A 96 -2.74 9.26 -3.06
CA ARG A 96 -1.52 9.12 -3.86
C ARG A 96 -0.85 7.78 -3.57
N VAL A 97 -0.78 6.91 -4.58
CA VAL A 97 -0.09 5.62 -4.51
C VAL A 97 1.35 5.76 -5.04
N PRO A 98 2.39 5.77 -4.18
CA PRO A 98 3.78 5.74 -4.62
C PRO A 98 4.15 4.33 -5.13
N PHE A 99 5.24 4.22 -5.91
CA PHE A 99 5.67 2.94 -6.48
C PHE A 99 4.52 2.20 -7.19
N ALA A 100 3.72 2.96 -7.95
CA ALA A 100 2.43 2.51 -8.45
C ALA A 100 2.56 1.20 -9.23
N ASP A 101 3.59 1.06 -10.08
CA ASP A 101 3.85 -0.17 -10.86
C ASP A 101 4.01 -1.44 -10.03
N ALA A 102 4.44 -1.33 -8.77
CA ALA A 102 4.64 -2.49 -7.89
C ALA A 102 3.46 -2.74 -6.94
N THR A 103 2.75 -1.68 -6.53
CA THR A 103 1.79 -1.77 -5.43
C THR A 103 0.38 -2.12 -5.89
N HIS A 104 -0.07 -1.70 -7.08
CA HIS A 104 -1.46 -1.87 -7.51
C HIS A 104 -1.80 -3.31 -7.95
N ILE A 105 -3.08 -3.67 -7.79
CA ILE A 105 -3.68 -4.87 -8.40
C ILE A 105 -4.84 -4.41 -9.27
N LYS A 106 -4.76 -4.64 -10.59
CA LYS A 106 -5.89 -4.33 -11.49
C LYS A 106 -7.09 -5.22 -11.19
N VAL A 107 -8.27 -4.62 -11.14
CA VAL A 107 -9.54 -5.31 -10.95
C VAL A 107 -9.94 -5.98 -12.27
N PRO A 108 -10.15 -7.30 -12.30
CA PRO A 108 -10.69 -7.99 -13.46
C PRO A 108 -12.07 -7.46 -13.87
N VAL A 109 -12.35 -7.50 -15.18
CA VAL A 109 -13.68 -7.14 -15.71
C VAL A 109 -14.75 -8.04 -15.09
N GLY A 110 -15.85 -7.44 -14.65
CA GLY A 110 -17.02 -8.15 -14.13
C GLY A 110 -17.09 -8.29 -12.61
N LEU A 111 -16.06 -7.88 -11.86
CA LEU A 111 -16.12 -7.83 -10.40
C LEU A 111 -16.59 -6.46 -9.90
N SER A 112 -17.53 -6.44 -8.95
CA SER A 112 -17.98 -5.22 -8.26
C SER A 112 -16.93 -4.72 -7.27
N ASP A 113 -17.08 -3.49 -6.82
CA ASP A 113 -16.20 -2.85 -5.84
C ASP A 113 -16.21 -3.61 -4.50
N GLU A 114 -17.40 -3.99 -4.02
CA GLU A 114 -17.58 -4.71 -2.74
C GLU A 114 -16.95 -6.10 -2.75
N GLN A 115 -16.89 -6.76 -3.91
CA GLN A 115 -16.26 -8.07 -4.06
C GLN A 115 -14.74 -8.01 -3.93
N VAL A 116 -14.13 -6.87 -4.27
CA VAL A 116 -12.68 -6.71 -4.31
C VAL A 116 -12.13 -5.86 -3.17
N LEU A 117 -12.99 -5.12 -2.46
CA LEU A 117 -12.61 -4.20 -1.38
C LEU A 117 -11.69 -4.86 -0.34
N PHE A 118 -12.01 -6.09 0.05
CA PHE A 118 -11.27 -6.81 1.09
C PHE A 118 -9.93 -7.41 0.63
N LEU A 119 -9.64 -7.38 -0.68
CA LEU A 119 -8.39 -7.90 -1.25
C LEU A 119 -7.17 -7.03 -0.93
N GLY A 120 -7.38 -5.82 -0.41
CA GLY A 120 -6.30 -4.92 -0.02
C GLY A 120 -5.67 -5.23 1.34
N ASP A 121 -6.39 -5.92 2.24
CA ASP A 121 -5.94 -6.20 3.61
C ASP A 121 -6.56 -7.48 4.19
N ILE A 122 -7.77 -7.42 4.72
CA ILE A 122 -8.23 -8.42 5.69
C ILE A 122 -8.35 -9.83 5.09
N LEU A 123 -8.72 -9.95 3.82
CA LEU A 123 -8.82 -11.26 3.16
C LEU A 123 -7.43 -11.88 2.94
N PRO A 124 -6.45 -11.20 2.30
CA PRO A 124 -5.07 -11.68 2.23
C PRO A 124 -4.42 -11.92 3.60
N THR A 125 -4.67 -11.04 4.59
CA THR A 125 -4.14 -11.18 5.95
C THR A 125 -4.65 -12.46 6.61
N GLY A 126 -5.97 -12.70 6.55
CA GLY A 126 -6.57 -13.93 7.07
C GLY A 126 -6.09 -15.18 6.31
N TRP A 127 -5.97 -15.09 4.99
CA TRP A 127 -5.45 -16.17 4.16
C TRP A 127 -4.01 -16.53 4.55
N GLN A 128 -3.11 -15.54 4.63
CA GLN A 128 -1.69 -15.75 4.99
C GLN A 128 -1.52 -16.40 6.36
N ALA A 129 -2.44 -16.20 7.30
CA ALA A 129 -2.39 -16.86 8.59
C ALA A 129 -2.81 -18.34 8.53
N ALA A 130 -3.67 -18.69 7.58
CA ALA A 130 -4.25 -20.03 7.47
C ALA A 130 -3.42 -20.99 6.59
N VAL A 131 -2.64 -20.47 5.64
CA VAL A 131 -1.78 -21.25 4.72
C VAL A 131 -0.29 -21.10 5.04
#